data_AF-A0A261BW76-F1
#
_entry.id   AF-A0A261BW76-F1
#
_cell.length_a   1.000
_cell.length_b   1.000
_cell.length_c   1.000
_cell.angle_alpha   90.00
_cell.angle_beta   90.00
_cell.angle_gamma   90.00
#
_symmetry.space_group_name_H-M   'P 1'
#
loop_
_entity.id
_entity.type
_entity.pdbx_description
1 polymer ?
#
loop_
_entity_poly.entity_id
_entity_poly.type
_entity_poly.pdbx_seq_one_letter_code
_entity_poly.pdbx_strand_id
1 'polypeptide(L)'
;MRRRSITRQLPFLLLLLVTVAFAKIDHVKEKTAETHGDATKLKAKEAPEHIDHKKLFTENFKQRRSEHKAAIESIKGIGKDKTRLFLEDLLKNIKSLLKESRETIERTAHLADSPFPHNSDLLKDAFSKLHENTALFTDLSLAFSKFFETKVQKDRKLKTLLVWAYNYSIKTGIFDSETEKKVNLMAQQHELIEKDEKFFNSYDKERVKEDMEAEEAQRKQKKSKKAENKQPKGEL
;
A
#
# COMPACT_ATOMS: atom_id res chain seq x y z
N MET A 1 -0.92 -24.77 32.11
CA MET A 1 -0.56 -23.34 32.08
C MET A 1 0.83 -23.17 31.47
N ARG A 2 0.93 -22.86 30.18
CA ARG A 2 2.21 -22.55 29.49
C ARG A 2 2.02 -21.26 28.68
N ARG A 3 2.40 -20.12 29.27
CA ARG A 3 2.54 -18.84 28.55
C ARG A 3 3.73 -18.98 27.61
N ARG A 4 3.48 -19.21 26.31
CA ARG A 4 4.53 -19.12 25.28
C ARG A 4 4.85 -17.65 25.04
N SER A 5 6.14 -17.35 25.14
CA SER A 5 6.76 -16.03 24.98
C SER A 5 6.46 -15.43 23.60
N ILE A 6 5.56 -14.43 23.59
CA ILE A 6 5.29 -13.53 22.44
C ILE A 6 6.40 -12.46 22.32
N THR A 7 7.23 -12.31 23.36
CA THR A 7 8.27 -11.28 23.44
C THR A 7 9.49 -11.51 22.55
N ARG A 8 9.74 -12.74 22.06
CA ARG A 8 10.91 -13.06 21.23
C ARG A 8 10.70 -12.94 19.71
N GLN A 9 9.45 -12.88 19.24
CA GLN A 9 9.12 -12.80 17.80
C GLN A 9 8.95 -11.35 17.29
N LEU A 10 8.60 -10.42 18.19
CA LEU A 10 8.41 -9.01 17.86
C LEU A 10 9.66 -8.30 17.28
N PRO A 11 10.89 -8.50 17.81
CA PRO A 11 12.06 -7.82 17.25
C PRO A 11 12.48 -8.37 15.88
N PHE A 12 12.24 -9.65 15.60
CA PHE A 12 12.52 -10.24 14.27
C PHE A 12 11.56 -9.74 13.19
N LEU A 13 10.28 -9.50 13.54
CA LEU A 13 9.30 -8.95 12.61
C LEU A 13 9.54 -7.45 12.32
N LEU A 14 10.01 -6.71 13.33
CA LEU A 14 10.42 -5.32 13.18
C LEU A 14 11.68 -5.20 12.30
N LEU A 15 12.63 -6.14 12.43
CA LEU A 15 13.81 -6.23 11.58
C LEU A 15 13.44 -6.52 10.12
N LEU A 16 12.44 -7.39 9.88
CA LEU A 16 11.94 -7.67 8.53
C LEU A 16 11.36 -6.40 7.87
N LEU A 17 10.57 -5.61 8.61
CA LEU A 17 9.97 -4.37 8.09
C LEU A 17 11.00 -3.26 7.85
N VAL A 18 12.05 -3.19 8.67
CA VAL A 18 13.18 -2.30 8.42
C VAL A 18 13.97 -2.76 7.18
N THR A 19 14.21 -4.07 7.00
CA THR A 19 14.87 -4.56 5.77
C THR A 19 14.03 -4.36 4.50
N VAL A 20 12.70 -4.38 4.60
CA VAL A 20 11.80 -4.08 3.47
C VAL A 20 11.92 -2.61 3.03
N ALA A 21 12.27 -1.69 3.93
CA ALA A 21 12.56 -0.29 3.59
C ALA A 21 13.98 -0.06 3.02
N PHE A 22 14.90 -1.01 3.18
CA PHE A 22 16.32 -0.87 2.80
C PHE A 22 16.82 -1.91 1.78
N ALA A 23 15.96 -2.79 1.27
CA ALA A 23 16.36 -3.80 0.29
C ALA A 23 16.71 -3.12 -1.05
N LYS A 24 17.98 -2.80 -1.22
CA LYS A 24 18.57 -2.57 -2.54
C LYS A 24 18.30 -3.81 -3.39
N ILE A 25 17.78 -3.58 -4.59
CA ILE A 25 17.66 -4.60 -5.62
C ILE A 25 19.10 -4.99 -6.00
N ASP A 26 19.56 -6.16 -5.55
CA ASP A 26 20.76 -6.77 -6.09
C ASP A 26 20.48 -7.19 -7.54
N HIS A 27 20.89 -6.35 -8.48
CA HIS A 27 20.91 -6.72 -9.88
C HIS A 27 21.98 -7.79 -10.11
N VAL A 28 21.57 -8.84 -10.84
CA VAL A 28 22.42 -9.88 -11.40
C VAL A 28 23.66 -9.23 -12.02
N LYS A 29 24.83 -9.47 -11.43
CA LYS A 29 26.13 -9.13 -12.02
C LYS A 29 26.28 -9.93 -13.31
N GLU A 30 26.15 -9.26 -14.44
CA GLU A 30 26.68 -9.76 -15.71
C GLU A 30 28.20 -9.89 -15.54
N LYS A 31 28.70 -11.13 -15.51
CA LYS A 31 30.13 -11.42 -15.48
C LYS A 31 30.68 -11.20 -16.89
N THR A 32 31.28 -10.05 -17.14
CA THR A 32 32.27 -9.91 -18.21
C THR A 32 33.54 -10.64 -17.78
N ALA A 33 33.72 -11.85 -18.27
CA ALA A 33 35.00 -12.54 -18.25
C ALA A 33 35.71 -12.24 -19.57
N GLU A 34 36.77 -11.42 -19.48
CA GLU A 34 37.76 -11.31 -20.55
C GLU A 34 38.53 -12.63 -20.65
N THR A 35 38.59 -13.21 -21.84
CA THR A 35 39.60 -14.21 -22.18
C THR A 35 39.97 -14.05 -23.64
N HIS A 36 41.22 -13.64 -23.88
CA HIS A 36 41.87 -13.68 -25.18
C HIS A 36 41.91 -15.12 -25.71
N GLY A 37 41.57 -15.33 -26.98
CA GLY A 37 41.90 -16.58 -27.69
C GLY A 37 40.98 -16.98 -28.83
N ASP A 38 41.50 -16.75 -30.04
CA ASP A 38 41.28 -17.50 -31.28
C ASP A 38 40.06 -17.19 -32.17
N ALA A 39 40.40 -16.85 -33.42
CA ALA A 39 39.49 -16.60 -34.52
C ALA A 39 39.20 -17.95 -35.19
N THR A 40 37.95 -18.40 -35.17
CA THR A 40 37.19 -19.02 -36.28
C THR A 40 35.94 -19.70 -35.70
N LYS A 41 34.82 -18.98 -35.70
CA LYS A 41 33.43 -19.48 -35.86
C LYS A 41 32.46 -18.33 -35.64
N LEU A 42 32.04 -17.69 -36.74
CA LEU A 42 30.85 -16.83 -36.76
C LEU A 42 29.62 -17.72 -36.55
N LYS A 43 29.33 -18.08 -35.29
CA LYS A 43 27.95 -18.35 -34.91
C LYS A 43 27.26 -17.01 -34.79
N ALA A 44 26.15 -16.84 -35.52
CA ALA A 44 25.26 -15.71 -35.35
C ALA A 44 25.00 -15.54 -33.84
N LYS A 45 25.41 -14.39 -33.28
CA LYS A 45 24.97 -14.01 -31.94
C LYS A 45 23.45 -13.97 -32.01
N GLU A 46 22.80 -14.90 -31.33
CA GLU A 46 21.38 -14.77 -31.00
C GLU A 46 21.21 -13.38 -30.40
N ALA A 47 20.29 -12.59 -30.98
CA ALA A 47 19.98 -11.27 -30.47
C ALA A 47 19.64 -11.41 -28.98
N PRO A 48 20.14 -10.53 -28.09
CA PRO A 48 19.81 -10.59 -26.68
C PRO A 48 18.29 -10.65 -26.53
N GLU A 49 17.82 -11.63 -25.77
CA GLU A 49 16.40 -11.78 -25.44
C GLU A 49 15.87 -10.41 -24.97
N HIS A 50 14.81 -9.91 -25.61
CA HIS A 50 14.26 -8.60 -25.27
C HIS A 50 13.65 -8.65 -23.86
N ILE A 51 14.37 -8.12 -22.87
CA ILE A 51 13.90 -8.08 -21.48
C ILE A 51 12.85 -6.98 -21.35
N ASP A 52 11.61 -7.36 -21.08
CA ASP A 52 10.56 -6.42 -20.68
C ASP A 52 10.77 -5.99 -19.22
N HIS A 53 11.53 -4.91 -19.05
CA HIS A 53 11.84 -4.34 -17.73
C HIS A 53 10.60 -3.88 -16.96
N LYS A 54 9.53 -3.45 -17.65
CA LYS A 54 8.29 -3.03 -16.99
C LYS A 54 7.57 -4.25 -16.42
N LYS A 55 7.54 -5.36 -17.16
CA LYS A 55 6.97 -6.63 -16.68
C LYS A 55 7.73 -7.15 -15.45
N LEU A 56 9.06 -7.20 -15.51
CA LEU A 56 9.88 -7.63 -14.36
C LEU A 56 9.63 -6.77 -13.12
N PHE A 57 9.57 -5.45 -13.30
CA PHE A 57 9.23 -4.53 -12.20
C PHE A 57 7.84 -4.84 -11.61
N THR A 58 6.85 -5.06 -12.46
CA THR A 58 5.47 -5.34 -12.04
C THR A 58 5.36 -6.68 -11.29
N GLU A 59 6.12 -7.70 -11.69
CA GLU A 59 6.20 -8.99 -11.00
C GLU A 59 6.83 -8.85 -9.61
N ASN A 60 7.96 -8.13 -9.50
CA ASN A 60 8.58 -7.83 -8.21
C ASN A 60 7.64 -7.01 -7.31
N PHE A 61 6.94 -6.04 -7.88
CA PHE A 61 5.97 -5.24 -7.16
C PHE A 61 4.85 -6.11 -6.57
N LYS A 62 4.30 -7.07 -7.31
CA LYS A 62 3.29 -8.02 -6.80
C LYS A 62 3.81 -8.83 -5.60
N GLN A 63 5.08 -9.25 -5.63
CA GLN A 63 5.68 -9.90 -4.47
C GLN A 63 5.68 -8.97 -3.25
N ARG A 64 6.06 -7.69 -3.41
CA ARG A 64 5.99 -6.68 -2.33
C ARG A 64 4.57 -6.47 -1.79
N ARG A 65 3.55 -6.50 -2.65
CA ARG A 65 2.14 -6.42 -2.20
C ARG A 65 1.76 -7.53 -1.23
N SER A 66 2.27 -8.75 -1.44
CA SER A 66 2.02 -9.88 -0.54
C SER A 66 2.65 -9.66 0.84
N GLU A 67 3.86 -9.08 0.89
CA GLU A 67 4.56 -8.73 2.12
C GLU A 67 3.82 -7.64 2.90
N HIS A 68 3.31 -6.61 2.20
CA HIS A 68 2.50 -5.54 2.83
C HIS A 68 1.26 -6.12 3.53
N LYS A 69 0.56 -7.06 2.87
CA LYS A 69 -0.62 -7.70 3.44
C LYS A 69 -0.28 -8.46 4.73
N ALA A 70 0.83 -9.20 4.74
CA ALA A 70 1.29 -9.92 5.93
C ALA A 70 1.69 -8.96 7.07
N ALA A 71 2.35 -7.85 6.74
CA ALA A 71 2.72 -6.81 7.68
C ALA A 71 1.50 -6.22 8.39
N ILE A 72 0.45 -5.91 7.65
CA ILE A 72 -0.75 -5.26 8.19
C ILE A 72 -1.51 -6.16 9.16
N GLU A 73 -1.67 -7.44 8.83
CA GLU A 73 -2.31 -8.38 9.76
C GLU A 73 -1.47 -8.55 11.03
N SER A 74 -0.14 -8.43 10.93
CA SER A 74 0.74 -8.46 12.11
C SER A 74 0.58 -7.22 13.00
N ILE A 75 0.43 -6.02 12.40
CA ILE A 75 0.17 -4.78 13.14
C ILE A 75 -1.16 -4.86 13.89
N LYS A 76 -2.20 -5.45 13.30
CA LYS A 76 -3.49 -5.64 14.01
C LYS A 76 -3.37 -6.48 15.29
N GLY A 77 -2.33 -7.30 15.40
CA GLY A 77 -2.05 -8.12 16.57
C GLY A 77 -1.29 -7.40 17.71
N ILE A 78 -0.77 -6.19 17.49
CA ILE A 78 -0.04 -5.45 18.54
C ILE A 78 -1.02 -4.52 19.27
N GLY A 79 -1.03 -4.55 20.60
CA GLY A 79 -2.00 -3.79 21.42
C GLY A 79 -2.14 -2.32 21.01
N LYS A 80 -3.32 -1.73 21.22
CA LYS A 80 -3.75 -0.44 20.64
C LYS A 80 -2.72 0.70 20.76
N ASP A 81 -2.10 0.87 21.94
CA ASP A 81 -1.12 1.94 22.16
C ASP A 81 0.15 1.78 21.32
N LYS A 82 0.63 0.54 21.19
CA LYS A 82 1.80 0.22 20.35
C LYS A 82 1.48 0.38 18.87
N THR A 83 0.27 0.01 18.46
CA THR A 83 -0.20 0.22 17.08
C THR A 83 -0.15 1.70 16.72
N ARG A 84 -0.66 2.59 17.58
CA ARG A 84 -0.66 4.03 17.28
C ARG A 84 0.76 4.58 17.05
N LEU A 85 1.70 4.30 17.95
CA LEU A 85 3.08 4.77 17.82
C LEU A 85 3.74 4.22 16.55
N PHE A 86 3.53 2.93 16.28
CA PHE A 86 4.07 2.29 15.09
C PHE A 86 3.53 2.89 13.80
N LEU A 87 2.22 3.16 13.73
CA LEU A 87 1.60 3.82 12.57
C LEU A 87 2.10 5.26 12.38
N GLU A 88 2.42 5.97 13.47
CA GLU A 88 3.02 7.32 13.38
C GLU A 88 4.40 7.29 12.76
N ASP A 89 5.25 6.33 13.13
CA ASP A 89 6.59 6.22 12.57
C ASP A 89 6.58 5.70 11.13
N LEU A 90 5.70 4.74 10.81
CA LEU A 90 5.47 4.32 9.43
C LEU A 90 5.02 5.47 8.54
N LEU A 91 4.06 6.28 9.00
CA LEU A 91 3.57 7.43 8.24
C LEU A 91 4.68 8.46 7.98
N LYS A 92 5.53 8.74 8.97
CA LYS A 92 6.69 9.64 8.78
C LYS A 92 7.63 9.10 7.72
N ASN A 93 7.96 7.81 7.77
CA ASN A 93 8.85 7.17 6.81
C ASN A 93 8.30 7.20 5.38
N ILE A 94 7.04 6.77 5.21
CA ILE A 94 6.32 6.82 3.93
C ILE A 94 6.32 8.25 3.36
N LYS A 95 6.03 9.25 4.20
CA LYS A 95 6.03 10.66 3.79
C LYS A 95 7.42 11.10 3.30
N SER A 96 8.51 10.68 3.96
CA SER A 96 9.87 10.99 3.52
C SER A 96 10.17 10.35 2.16
N LEU A 97 9.91 9.05 2.03
CA LEU A 97 10.20 8.30 0.82
C LEU A 97 9.40 8.80 -0.39
N LEU A 98 8.13 9.16 -0.20
CA LEU A 98 7.32 9.76 -1.26
C LEU A 98 7.85 11.15 -1.67
N LYS A 99 8.32 11.94 -0.72
CA LYS A 99 8.90 13.26 -1.00
C LYS A 99 10.21 13.13 -1.78
N GLU A 100 11.12 12.27 -1.35
CA GLU A 100 12.40 12.00 -2.02
C GLU A 100 12.20 11.44 -3.44
N SER A 101 11.23 10.53 -3.59
CA SER A 101 10.87 9.97 -4.90
C SER A 101 10.32 11.05 -5.83
N ARG A 102 9.44 11.91 -5.32
CA ARG A 102 8.91 13.06 -6.06
C ARG A 102 10.01 13.99 -6.55
N GLU A 103 10.89 14.42 -5.65
CA GLU A 103 12.00 15.32 -5.98
C GLU A 103 12.91 14.71 -7.05
N THR A 104 13.19 13.41 -6.96
CA THR A 104 14.00 12.71 -7.95
C THR A 104 13.33 12.65 -9.31
N ILE A 105 12.06 12.26 -9.35
CA ILE A 105 11.27 12.13 -10.59
C ILE A 105 11.13 13.49 -11.28
N GLU A 106 10.72 14.53 -10.54
CA GLU A 106 10.56 15.89 -11.06
C GLU A 106 11.88 16.46 -11.58
N ARG A 107 13.01 16.24 -10.86
CA ARG A 107 14.34 16.68 -11.31
C ARG A 107 14.79 16.01 -12.61
N THR A 108 14.38 14.76 -12.83
CA THR A 108 14.67 14.05 -14.09
C THR A 108 13.71 14.40 -15.23
N ALA A 109 12.73 15.28 -14.98
CA ALA A 109 11.67 15.64 -15.91
C ALA A 109 10.92 14.41 -16.49
N HIS A 110 10.88 13.31 -15.73
CA HIS A 110 10.19 12.11 -16.16
C HIS A 110 8.68 12.26 -15.93
N LEU A 111 7.90 12.03 -16.99
CA LEU A 111 6.44 12.13 -16.94
C LEU A 111 5.82 10.77 -16.66
N ALA A 112 4.62 10.74 -16.08
CA ALA A 112 3.97 9.47 -15.74
C ALA A 112 3.62 8.59 -16.97
N ASP A 113 3.44 9.22 -18.14
CA ASP A 113 3.24 8.57 -19.44
C ASP A 113 4.53 8.32 -20.22
N SER A 114 5.70 8.66 -19.66
CA SER A 114 6.98 8.35 -20.27
C SER A 114 7.26 6.84 -20.24
N PRO A 115 8.10 6.31 -21.16
CA PRO A 115 8.52 4.91 -21.13
C PRO A 115 9.15 4.52 -19.80
N PHE A 116 9.03 3.25 -19.42
CA PHE A 116 9.60 2.76 -18.18
C PHE A 116 11.12 3.05 -18.09
N PRO A 117 11.63 3.60 -16.97
CA PRO A 117 12.96 4.19 -16.87
C PRO A 117 14.11 3.16 -16.72
N HIS A 118 14.14 2.14 -17.57
CA HIS A 118 15.08 1.01 -17.49
C HIS A 118 16.57 1.39 -17.57
N ASN A 119 16.91 2.57 -18.07
CA ASN A 119 18.29 3.03 -18.25
C ASN A 119 18.85 3.87 -17.08
N SER A 120 18.07 4.10 -16.03
CA SER A 120 18.52 4.89 -14.87
C SER A 120 18.19 4.19 -13.57
N ASP A 121 19.22 3.73 -12.86
CA ASP A 121 19.04 3.06 -11.56
C ASP A 121 18.46 4.02 -10.51
N LEU A 122 18.89 5.28 -10.55
CA LEU A 122 18.33 6.34 -9.71
C LEU A 122 16.82 6.49 -9.93
N LEU A 123 16.39 6.52 -11.20
CA LEU A 123 14.97 6.72 -11.52
C LEU A 123 14.16 5.45 -11.29
N LYS A 124 14.73 4.26 -11.52
CA LYS A 124 14.15 2.96 -11.14
C LYS A 124 13.91 2.87 -9.64
N ASP A 125 14.89 3.25 -8.82
CA ASP A 125 14.77 3.26 -7.36
C ASP A 125 13.67 4.23 -6.89
N ALA A 126 13.66 5.46 -7.42
CA ALA A 126 12.59 6.42 -7.14
C ALA A 126 11.20 5.92 -7.58
N PHE A 127 11.12 5.23 -8.72
CA PHE A 127 9.89 4.60 -9.19
C PHE A 127 9.43 3.48 -8.25
N SER A 128 10.33 2.60 -7.81
CA SER A 128 10.03 1.53 -6.86
C SER A 128 9.47 2.11 -5.56
N LYS A 129 10.21 3.05 -4.97
CA LYS A 129 9.81 3.73 -3.74
C LYS A 129 8.47 4.42 -3.87
N LEU A 130 8.21 5.13 -4.98
CA LEU A 130 6.93 5.78 -5.22
C LEU A 130 5.76 4.78 -5.21
N HIS A 131 5.83 3.73 -6.04
CA HIS A 131 4.73 2.80 -6.21
C HIS A 131 4.52 1.93 -4.96
N GLU A 132 5.61 1.45 -4.35
CA GLU A 132 5.56 0.64 -3.13
C GLU A 132 4.98 1.44 -1.96
N ASN A 133 5.44 2.67 -1.73
CA ASN A 133 4.96 3.47 -0.60
C ASN A 133 3.54 3.99 -0.82
N THR A 134 3.13 4.27 -2.06
CA THR A 134 1.73 4.60 -2.38
C THR A 134 0.80 3.42 -2.09
N ALA A 135 1.21 2.21 -2.47
CA ALA A 135 0.44 0.99 -2.23
C ALA A 135 0.45 0.58 -0.74
N LEU A 136 1.56 0.74 -0.03
CA LEU A 136 1.65 0.51 1.42
C LEU A 136 0.78 1.50 2.20
N PHE A 137 0.86 2.79 1.86
CA PHE A 137 0.00 3.82 2.45
C PHE A 137 -1.47 3.48 2.23
N THR A 138 -1.83 3.03 1.02
CA THR A 138 -3.18 2.61 0.67
C THR A 138 -3.69 1.53 1.61
N ASP A 139 -2.95 0.44 1.77
CA ASP A 139 -3.42 -0.67 2.59
C ASP A 139 -3.48 -0.29 4.09
N LEU A 140 -2.48 0.44 4.60
CA LEU A 140 -2.48 0.94 5.97
C LEU A 140 -3.66 1.87 6.24
N SER A 141 -3.89 2.80 5.31
CA SER A 141 -4.97 3.78 5.40
C SER A 141 -6.34 3.13 5.39
N LEU A 142 -6.54 2.10 4.57
CA LEU A 142 -7.82 1.41 4.49
C LEU A 142 -8.02 0.51 5.72
N ALA A 143 -6.97 -0.12 6.24
CA ALA A 143 -7.05 -0.99 7.41
C ALA A 143 -7.17 -0.23 8.74
N PHE A 144 -6.61 0.97 8.85
CA PHE A 144 -6.59 1.81 10.05
C PHE A 144 -7.22 3.18 9.77
N SER A 145 -8.43 3.19 9.21
CA SER A 145 -9.06 4.37 8.60
C SER A 145 -9.11 5.58 9.51
N LYS A 146 -9.59 5.41 10.75
CA LYS A 146 -9.73 6.50 11.73
C LYS A 146 -8.41 7.23 11.99
N PHE A 147 -7.30 6.48 12.08
CA PHE A 147 -5.98 7.06 12.30
C PHE A 147 -5.55 7.90 11.08
N PHE A 148 -5.58 7.31 9.88
CA PHE A 148 -5.09 7.96 8.68
C PHE A 148 -5.99 9.10 8.20
N GLU A 149 -7.32 8.97 8.28
CA GLU A 149 -8.27 10.06 8.00
C GLU A 149 -7.91 11.30 8.85
N THR A 150 -7.71 11.10 10.16
CA THR A 150 -7.34 12.18 11.08
C THR A 150 -6.00 12.83 10.68
N LYS A 151 -5.00 12.02 10.32
CA LYS A 151 -3.66 12.53 9.96
C LYS A 151 -3.67 13.30 8.64
N VAL A 152 -4.37 12.78 7.62
CA VAL A 152 -4.45 13.42 6.31
C VAL A 152 -5.28 14.70 6.34
N GLN A 153 -6.41 14.72 7.07
CA GLN A 153 -7.23 15.92 7.22
C GLN A 153 -6.47 17.08 7.91
N LYS A 154 -5.60 16.76 8.87
CA LYS A 154 -4.84 17.77 9.64
C LYS A 154 -3.56 18.25 8.95
N ASP A 155 -3.03 17.50 7.99
CA ASP A 155 -1.76 17.82 7.31
C ASP A 155 -1.98 18.07 5.82
N ARG A 156 -2.20 19.35 5.47
CA ARG A 156 -2.38 19.78 4.06
C ARG A 156 -1.19 19.41 3.19
N LYS A 157 0.05 19.45 3.71
CA LYS A 157 1.25 19.10 2.93
C LYS A 157 1.27 17.61 2.60
N LEU A 158 0.88 16.76 3.56
CA LEU A 158 0.68 15.35 3.32
C LEU A 158 -0.42 15.12 2.27
N LYS A 159 -1.59 15.76 2.41
CA LYS A 159 -2.67 15.62 1.42
C LYS A 159 -2.22 16.00 0.01
N THR A 160 -1.49 17.10 -0.16
CA THR A 160 -0.92 17.50 -1.47
C THR A 160 0.09 16.48 -2.01
N LEU A 161 0.94 15.92 -1.16
CA LEU A 161 1.88 14.87 -1.57
C LEU A 161 1.14 13.60 -2.03
N LEU A 162 0.08 13.21 -1.32
CA LEU A 162 -0.73 12.04 -1.67
C LEU A 162 -1.50 12.24 -2.98
N VAL A 163 -2.06 13.43 -3.25
CA VAL A 163 -2.68 13.76 -4.55
C VAL A 163 -1.67 13.57 -5.68
N TRP A 164 -0.45 14.07 -5.51
CA TRP A 164 0.61 13.91 -6.51
C TRP A 164 0.97 12.43 -6.71
N ALA A 165 1.24 11.70 -5.62
CA ALA A 165 1.65 10.30 -5.68
C ALA A 165 0.56 9.42 -6.32
N TYR A 166 -0.71 9.63 -5.93
CA TYR A 166 -1.87 8.99 -6.53
C TYR A 166 -1.93 9.20 -8.04
N ASN A 167 -1.97 10.46 -8.49
CA ASN A 167 -2.13 10.78 -9.91
C ASN A 167 -0.97 10.25 -10.75
N TYR A 168 0.26 10.36 -10.22
CA TYR A 168 1.43 9.85 -10.91
C TYR A 168 1.36 8.33 -11.03
N SER A 169 1.16 7.60 -9.93
CA SER A 169 1.17 6.13 -9.92
C SER A 169 0.02 5.49 -10.69
N ILE A 170 -1.17 6.10 -10.73
CA ILE A 170 -2.27 5.60 -11.58
C ILE A 170 -1.90 5.75 -13.05
N LYS A 171 -1.36 6.91 -13.45
CA LYS A 171 -1.06 7.22 -14.85
C LYS A 171 0.09 6.37 -15.44
N THR A 172 0.99 5.81 -14.62
CA THR A 172 2.06 4.91 -15.10
C THR A 172 1.56 3.54 -15.59
N GLY A 173 0.37 3.12 -15.15
CA GLY A 173 -0.17 1.79 -15.45
C GLY A 173 0.70 0.64 -14.93
N ILE A 174 1.34 0.84 -13.78
CA ILE A 174 2.14 -0.17 -13.07
C ILE A 174 1.26 -1.02 -12.15
N PHE A 175 0.23 -0.43 -11.57
CA PHE A 175 -0.68 -1.16 -10.69
C PHE A 175 -1.51 -2.17 -11.49
N ASP A 176 -1.66 -3.36 -10.91
CA ASP A 176 -2.67 -4.30 -11.39
C ASP A 176 -4.08 -3.84 -10.99
N SER A 177 -5.10 -4.46 -11.59
CA SER A 177 -6.50 -4.08 -11.37
C SER A 177 -6.90 -4.13 -9.89
N GLU A 178 -6.37 -5.08 -9.10
CA GLU A 178 -6.68 -5.14 -7.66
C GLU A 178 -6.06 -3.97 -6.89
N THR A 179 -4.79 -3.68 -7.15
CA THR A 179 -4.08 -2.57 -6.50
C THR A 179 -4.70 -1.23 -6.89
N GLU A 180 -5.00 -1.03 -8.17
CA GLU A 180 -5.64 0.19 -8.66
C GLU A 180 -6.99 0.44 -7.98
N LYS A 181 -7.84 -0.60 -7.85
CA LYS A 181 -9.11 -0.50 -7.12
C LYS A 181 -8.93 -0.05 -5.67
N LYS A 182 -7.95 -0.61 -4.96
CA LYS A 182 -7.66 -0.20 -3.57
C LYS A 182 -7.13 1.22 -3.49
N VAL A 183 -6.23 1.60 -4.40
CA VAL A 183 -5.65 2.94 -4.45
C VAL A 183 -6.76 3.97 -4.73
N ASN A 184 -7.68 3.69 -5.65
CA ASN A 184 -8.86 4.51 -5.89
C ASN A 184 -9.76 4.60 -4.65
N LEU A 185 -10.01 3.48 -3.95
CA LEU A 185 -10.79 3.49 -2.71
C LEU A 185 -10.13 4.36 -1.62
N MET A 186 -8.80 4.28 -1.46
CA MET A 186 -8.07 5.15 -0.54
C MET A 186 -8.16 6.63 -0.97
N ALA A 187 -8.05 6.90 -2.27
CA ALA A 187 -8.16 8.24 -2.81
C ALA A 187 -9.53 8.86 -2.53
N GLN A 188 -10.61 8.09 -2.65
CA GLN A 188 -11.95 8.52 -2.24
C GLN A 188 -12.06 8.72 -0.73
N GLN A 189 -11.49 7.82 0.09
CA GLN A 189 -11.52 7.93 1.56
C GLN A 189 -10.95 9.28 2.03
N HIS A 190 -9.85 9.72 1.42
CA HIS A 190 -9.16 10.97 1.77
C HIS A 190 -9.59 12.18 0.93
N GLU A 191 -10.56 12.01 0.05
CA GLU A 191 -11.04 13.05 -0.87
C GLU A 191 -9.87 13.65 -1.68
N LEU A 192 -9.03 12.77 -2.21
CA LEU A 192 -8.05 13.09 -3.26
C LEU A 192 -8.72 13.12 -4.63
N ILE A 193 -9.78 12.33 -4.78
CA ILE A 193 -10.72 12.30 -5.90
C ILE A 193 -12.16 12.41 -5.36
N GLU A 194 -13.12 12.60 -6.25
CA GLU A 194 -14.54 12.58 -5.91
C GLU A 194 -14.95 11.25 -5.29
N LYS A 195 -15.71 11.31 -4.20
CA LYS A 195 -16.20 10.13 -3.48
C LYS A 195 -17.49 9.64 -4.14
N ASP A 196 -17.52 8.35 -4.47
CA ASP A 196 -18.70 7.70 -5.02
C ASP A 196 -19.84 7.70 -3.98
N GLU A 197 -21.10 7.84 -4.42
CA GLU A 197 -22.25 7.86 -3.50
C GLU A 197 -22.35 6.58 -2.67
N LYS A 198 -21.88 5.46 -3.24
CA LYS A 198 -21.85 4.13 -2.62
C LYS A 198 -20.51 3.81 -1.97
N PHE A 199 -19.68 4.81 -1.69
CA PHE A 199 -18.37 4.61 -1.05
C PHE A 199 -18.51 3.84 0.27
N PHE A 200 -17.79 2.73 0.36
CA PHE A 200 -17.72 1.92 1.57
C PHE A 200 -16.33 1.29 1.69
N ASN A 201 -15.64 1.55 2.80
CA ASN A 201 -14.35 0.94 3.08
C ASN A 201 -14.53 -0.42 3.77
N SER A 202 -14.47 -1.51 3.01
CA SER A 202 -14.58 -2.88 3.51
C SER A 202 -13.33 -3.40 4.24
N TYR A 203 -12.23 -2.65 4.27
CA TYR A 203 -10.95 -3.11 4.83
C TYR A 203 -10.77 -2.72 6.31
N ASP A 204 -11.56 -1.76 6.81
CA ASP A 204 -11.63 -1.44 8.23
C ASP A 204 -12.59 -2.40 8.94
N LYS A 205 -12.06 -3.57 9.33
CA LYS A 205 -12.84 -4.61 9.99
C LYS A 205 -13.48 -4.14 11.31
N GLU A 206 -12.87 -3.18 12.01
CA GLU A 206 -13.44 -2.64 13.26
C GLU A 206 -14.68 -1.79 12.95
N ARG A 207 -14.56 -0.84 12.01
CA ARG A 207 -15.71 -0.02 11.57
C ARG A 207 -16.82 -0.86 10.96
N VAL A 208 -16.49 -1.83 10.11
CA VAL A 208 -17.47 -2.77 9.52
C VAL A 208 -18.25 -3.51 10.61
N LYS A 209 -17.57 -3.95 11.67
CA LYS A 209 -18.21 -4.63 12.80
C LYS A 209 -19.14 -3.69 13.58
N GLU A 210 -18.69 -2.48 13.85
CA GLU A 210 -19.49 -1.43 14.52
C GLU A 210 -20.78 -1.13 13.72
N ASP A 211 -20.66 -0.99 12.39
CA ASP A 211 -21.80 -0.72 11.50
C ASP A 211 -22.81 -1.88 11.50
N MET A 212 -22.33 -3.12 11.43
CA MET A 212 -23.19 -4.32 11.50
C MET A 212 -23.94 -4.43 12.85
N GLU A 213 -23.23 -4.20 13.96
CA GLU A 213 -23.83 -4.21 15.30
C GLU A 213 -24.89 -3.11 15.46
N ALA A 214 -24.61 -1.91 14.93
CA ALA A 214 -25.55 -0.80 14.95
C ALA A 214 -26.81 -1.11 14.11
N GLU A 215 -26.66 -1.72 12.93
CA GLU A 215 -27.79 -2.10 12.09
C GLU A 215 -28.68 -3.15 12.77
N GLU A 216 -28.07 -4.15 13.42
CA GLU A 216 -28.81 -5.17 14.17
C GLU A 216 -29.58 -4.56 15.35
N ALA A 217 -28.96 -3.63 16.09
CA ALA A 217 -29.60 -2.90 17.17
C ALA A 217 -30.82 -2.11 16.67
N GLN A 218 -30.70 -1.41 15.54
CA GLN A 218 -31.82 -0.68 14.92
C GLN A 218 -32.95 -1.63 14.48
N ARG A 219 -32.62 -2.78 13.88
CA ARG A 219 -33.60 -3.81 13.49
C ARG A 219 -34.35 -4.35 14.71
N LYS A 220 -33.67 -4.58 15.83
CA LYS A 220 -34.29 -5.00 17.10
C LYS A 220 -35.22 -3.92 17.66
N GLN A 221 -34.80 -2.66 17.67
CA GLN A 221 -35.65 -1.54 18.11
C GLN A 221 -36.89 -1.35 17.23
N LYS A 222 -36.78 -1.49 15.91
CA LYS A 222 -37.94 -1.42 15.00
C LYS A 222 -38.91 -2.57 15.26
N LYS A 223 -38.41 -3.78 15.53
CA LYS A 223 -39.24 -4.95 15.89
C LYS A 223 -39.93 -4.76 17.25
N SER A 224 -39.24 -4.26 18.27
CA SER A 224 -39.85 -4.03 19.59
C SER A 224 -40.95 -2.97 19.52
N LYS A 225 -40.72 -1.83 18.85
CA LYS A 225 -41.74 -0.79 18.64
C LYS A 225 -42.97 -1.31 17.89
N LYS A 226 -42.77 -2.21 16.92
CA LYS A 226 -43.88 -2.83 16.17
C LYS A 226 -44.65 -3.87 16.99
N ALA A 227 -44.01 -4.52 17.96
CA ALA A 227 -44.66 -5.43 18.90
C ALA A 227 -45.46 -4.68 19.96
N GLU A 228 -44.92 -3.57 20.48
CA GLU A 228 -45.56 -2.69 21.46
C GLU A 228 -46.82 -2.03 20.89
N ASN A 229 -46.77 -1.53 19.64
CA ASN A 229 -47.93 -0.99 18.94
C ASN A 229 -49.02 -2.03 18.58
N LYS A 230 -48.74 -3.33 18.72
CA LYS A 230 -49.70 -4.41 18.45
C LYS A 230 -50.34 -4.97 19.73
N GLN A 231 -49.89 -4.57 20.91
CA GLN A 231 -50.60 -4.92 22.14
C GLN A 231 -51.87 -4.08 22.24
N PRO A 232 -53.06 -4.69 22.42
CA PRO A 232 -54.30 -3.94 22.63
C PRO A 232 -54.12 -3.08 23.88
N LYS A 233 -54.41 -1.78 23.79
CA LYS A 233 -54.62 -0.96 24.99
C LYS A 233 -55.84 -1.56 25.68
N GLY A 234 -55.61 -2.33 26.74
CA GLY A 234 -56.69 -2.88 27.56
C GLY A 234 -57.58 -1.73 28.01
N GLU A 235 -58.87 -1.83 27.67
CA GLU A 235 -59.92 -0.95 28.16
C GLU A 235 -59.98 -1.07 29.69
N LEU A 236 -59.96 0.08 30.36
CA LEU A 236 -60.21 0.25 31.79
C LEU A 236 -61.71 0.21 32.08
#